data_AF-F8CIT2-F1
#
_entry.id   AF-F8CIT2-F1
#
_cell.length_a   1.000
_cell.length_b   1.000
_cell.length_c   1.000
_cell.angle_alpha   90.00
_cell.angle_beta   90.00
_cell.angle_gamma   90.00
#
_symmetry.space_group_name_H-M   'P 1'
#
loop_
_entity.id
_entity.type
_entity.pdbx_description
1 polymer ?
#
loop_
_entity_poly.entity_id
_entity_poly.type
_entity_poly.pdbx_seq_one_letter_code
_entity_poly.pdbx_strand_id
1 'polypeptide(L)'
;MRYALWVQGCPLRCAGCCNPEMFASERGTVEPVEALARQVLATPGIEGLTLLGGEPFSQPGPAALLCERVRAAGLSVMVFTGYTLAELRAQGREDVERLLATVDLLVDGRFDKEQPETARRWIGSRNQVMHFFTARYAPDDACFTAPNTAEVHFVGGRLVINGWPALADRLRP
;
A
#
# COMPACT_ATOMS: atom_id res chain seq x y z
N MET A 1 -2.38 -10.64 9.74
CA MET A 1 -3.37 -10.04 8.82
C MET A 1 -3.22 -8.53 8.88
N ARG A 2 -3.42 -7.80 7.77
CA ARG A 2 -3.33 -6.33 7.72
C ARG A 2 -4.59 -5.77 7.10
N TYR A 3 -4.96 -4.55 7.47
CA TYR A 3 -6.00 -3.80 6.75
C TYR A 3 -5.36 -3.14 5.53
N ALA A 4 -5.81 -3.48 4.32
CA ALA A 4 -5.31 -2.87 3.10
C ALA A 4 -6.28 -1.78 2.62
N LEU A 5 -5.83 -0.52 2.59
CA LEU A 5 -6.62 0.60 2.09
C LEU A 5 -6.06 1.06 0.74
N TRP A 6 -6.84 0.81 -0.30
CA TRP A 6 -6.57 1.26 -1.66
C TRP A 6 -7.11 2.68 -1.84
N VAL A 7 -6.23 3.67 -2.05
CA VAL A 7 -6.68 5.03 -2.37
C VAL A 7 -6.92 5.19 -3.89
N GLN A 8 -7.71 6.18 -4.28
CA GLN A 8 -8.04 6.43 -5.68
C GLN A 8 -7.16 7.56 -6.25
N GLY A 9 -6.75 7.43 -7.52
CA GLY A 9 -6.04 8.45 -8.28
C GLY A 9 -4.53 8.21 -8.30
N CYS A 10 -3.97 7.98 -9.49
CA CYS A 10 -2.53 7.77 -9.67
C CYS A 10 -2.04 8.58 -10.88
N PRO A 11 -1.21 9.61 -10.68
CA PRO A 11 -0.67 10.40 -11.78
C PRO A 11 0.45 9.68 -12.55
N LEU A 12 1.04 8.62 -11.96
CA LEU A 12 2.24 7.96 -12.49
C LEU A 12 1.97 7.06 -13.69
N ARG A 13 0.78 6.45 -13.75
CA ARG A 13 0.27 5.67 -14.90
C ARG A 13 1.30 4.67 -15.46
N CYS A 14 1.97 3.93 -14.57
CA CYS A 14 3.06 3.02 -14.94
C CYS A 14 2.59 2.03 -16.02
N ALA A 15 3.42 1.80 -17.04
CA ALA A 15 3.12 0.86 -18.10
C ALA A 15 2.98 -0.56 -17.55
N GLY A 16 1.87 -1.23 -17.85
CA GLY A 16 1.58 -2.58 -17.33
C GLY A 16 1.13 -2.61 -15.87
N CYS A 17 0.72 -1.47 -15.28
CA CYS A 17 0.11 -1.45 -13.94
C CYS A 17 -1.05 -2.46 -13.86
N CYS A 18 -1.11 -3.23 -12.78
CA CYS A 18 -2.15 -4.22 -12.55
C CYS A 18 -3.51 -3.63 -12.14
N ASN A 19 -3.57 -2.33 -11.82
CA ASN A 19 -4.81 -1.64 -11.42
C ASN A 19 -4.99 -0.31 -12.18
N PRO A 20 -5.08 -0.33 -13.53
CA PRO A 20 -5.18 0.88 -14.34
C PRO A 20 -6.46 1.71 -14.05
N GLU A 21 -7.50 1.09 -13.52
CA GLU A 21 -8.72 1.75 -13.06
C GLU A 21 -8.47 2.73 -11.91
N MET A 22 -7.38 2.55 -11.17
CA MET A 22 -6.97 3.44 -10.08
C MET A 22 -6.35 4.76 -10.57
N PHE A 23 -6.16 4.94 -11.89
CA PHE A 23 -5.57 6.16 -12.47
C PHE A 23 -6.50 7.36 -12.38
N ALA A 24 -7.81 7.16 -12.57
CA ALA A 24 -8.80 8.23 -12.49
C ALA A 24 -8.89 8.75 -11.04
N SER A 25 -8.99 10.05 -10.84
CA SER A 25 -9.12 10.64 -9.50
C SER A 25 -10.56 10.61 -8.97
N GLU A 26 -11.53 10.56 -9.87
CA GLU A 26 -12.95 10.83 -9.64
C GLU A 26 -13.81 9.57 -9.49
N ARG A 27 -13.22 8.38 -9.59
CA ARG A 27 -13.94 7.09 -9.53
C ARG A 27 -14.07 6.50 -8.12
N GLY A 28 -13.45 7.14 -7.13
CA GLY A 28 -13.41 6.68 -5.75
C GLY A 28 -14.57 7.21 -4.91
N THR A 29 -14.65 6.75 -3.68
CA THR A 29 -15.57 7.28 -2.67
C THR A 29 -14.81 8.23 -1.74
N VAL A 30 -15.37 9.42 -1.52
CA VAL A 30 -14.84 10.36 -0.54
C VAL A 30 -15.30 9.90 0.84
N GLU A 31 -14.35 9.58 1.71
CA GLU A 31 -14.60 9.11 3.07
C GLU A 31 -13.89 10.03 4.08
N PRO A 32 -14.56 10.47 5.17
CA PRO A 32 -13.90 11.20 6.23
C PRO A 32 -12.79 10.38 6.88
N VAL A 33 -11.64 11.00 7.14
CA VAL A 33 -10.48 10.34 7.78
C VAL A 33 -10.87 9.71 9.11
N GLU A 34 -11.68 10.38 9.91
CA GLU A 34 -12.16 9.88 11.20
C GLU A 34 -13.05 8.63 11.05
N ALA A 35 -13.83 8.54 9.97
CA ALA A 35 -14.65 7.37 9.69
C ALA A 35 -13.77 6.17 9.29
N LEU A 36 -12.81 6.40 8.38
CA LEU A 36 -11.83 5.38 7.99
C LEU A 36 -11.00 4.89 9.19
N ALA A 37 -10.51 5.81 10.03
CA ALA A 37 -9.76 5.46 11.22
C ALA A 37 -10.58 4.56 12.16
N ARG A 38 -11.86 4.88 12.40
CA ARG A 38 -12.75 4.01 13.20
C ARG A 38 -12.90 2.62 12.57
N GLN A 39 -13.05 2.52 11.26
CA GLN A 39 -13.17 1.22 10.57
C GLN A 39 -11.89 0.38 10.72
N VAL A 40 -10.72 0.99 10.49
CA VAL A 40 -9.43 0.30 10.65
C VAL A 40 -9.27 -0.19 12.08
N LEU A 41 -9.47 0.67 13.07
CA LEU A 41 -9.28 0.34 14.49
C LEU A 41 -10.32 -0.65 15.04
N ALA A 42 -11.50 -0.72 14.43
CA ALA A 42 -12.52 -1.71 14.77
C ALA A 42 -12.24 -3.10 14.17
N THR A 43 -11.25 -3.23 13.27
CA THR A 43 -10.95 -4.52 12.64
C THR A 43 -10.14 -5.40 13.60
N PRO A 44 -10.69 -6.55 14.04
CA PRO A 44 -10.04 -7.36 15.07
C PRO A 44 -8.79 -8.08 14.54
N GLY A 45 -7.72 -8.09 15.34
CA GLY A 45 -6.53 -8.91 15.07
C GLY A 45 -5.68 -8.47 13.88
N ILE A 46 -5.87 -7.26 13.35
CA ILE A 46 -4.95 -6.71 12.37
C ILE A 46 -3.65 -6.29 13.04
N GLU A 47 -2.53 -6.51 12.37
CA GLU A 47 -1.22 -6.07 12.84
C GLU A 47 -0.92 -4.62 12.44
N GLY A 48 -1.53 -4.15 11.34
CA GLY A 48 -1.35 -2.79 10.84
C GLY A 48 -2.17 -2.43 9.61
N LEU A 49 -2.01 -1.19 9.18
CA LEU A 49 -2.56 -0.61 7.96
C LEU A 49 -1.52 -0.67 6.83
N THR A 50 -1.93 -1.14 5.65
CA THR A 50 -1.18 -0.96 4.41
C THR A 50 -1.91 0.06 3.54
N LEU A 51 -1.27 1.20 3.26
CA LEU A 51 -1.71 2.14 2.24
C LEU A 51 -1.08 1.77 0.90
N LEU A 52 -1.91 1.63 -0.12
CA LEU A 52 -1.53 1.33 -1.49
C LEU A 52 -2.63 1.83 -2.43
N GLY A 53 -2.52 1.54 -3.72
CA GLY A 53 -3.58 1.82 -4.69
C GLY A 53 -3.73 3.30 -4.97
N GLY A 54 -4.11 3.63 -6.21
CA GLY A 54 -3.86 4.97 -6.72
C GLY A 54 -2.39 5.33 -6.46
N GLU A 55 -2.15 6.51 -5.90
CA GLU A 55 -0.88 6.91 -5.33
C GLU A 55 -1.13 7.59 -3.97
N PRO A 56 -0.75 6.96 -2.83
CA PRO A 56 -0.94 7.54 -1.50
C PRO A 56 -0.38 8.95 -1.34
N PHE A 57 0.78 9.26 -1.95
CA PHE A 57 1.38 10.59 -1.89
C PHE A 57 0.72 11.62 -2.83
N SER A 58 -0.34 11.25 -3.55
CA SER A 58 -1.25 12.22 -4.19
C SER A 58 -2.26 12.81 -3.20
N GLN A 59 -2.41 12.22 -2.01
CA GLN A 59 -3.31 12.67 -0.95
C GLN A 59 -2.60 12.70 0.43
N PRO A 60 -1.40 13.32 0.56
CA PRO A 60 -0.52 13.10 1.70
C PRO A 60 -1.07 13.66 3.02
N GLY A 61 -1.78 14.80 2.99
CA GLY A 61 -2.37 15.40 4.21
C GLY A 61 -3.40 14.50 4.89
N PRO A 62 -4.50 14.10 4.21
CA PRO A 62 -5.46 13.14 4.76
C PRO A 62 -4.85 11.78 5.11
N ALA A 63 -3.93 11.27 4.29
CA ALA A 63 -3.24 10.02 4.56
C ALA A 63 -2.40 10.08 5.85
N ALA A 64 -1.67 11.18 6.08
CA ALA A 64 -0.92 11.40 7.31
C ALA A 64 -1.83 11.38 8.54
N LEU A 65 -2.95 12.11 8.48
CA LEU A 65 -3.94 12.16 9.58
C LEU A 65 -4.53 10.78 9.93
N LEU A 66 -4.71 9.91 8.94
CA LEU A 66 -5.13 8.53 9.16
C LEU A 66 -4.02 7.71 9.81
N CYS A 67 -2.82 7.75 9.24
CA CYS A 67 -1.69 6.96 9.72
C CYS A 67 -1.23 7.34 11.13
N GLU A 68 -1.27 8.63 11.49
CA GLU A 68 -1.02 9.08 12.86
C GLU A 68 -1.96 8.42 13.87
N ARG A 69 -3.26 8.33 13.55
CA ARG A 69 -4.25 7.69 14.42
C ARG A 69 -4.02 6.18 14.54
N VAL A 70 -3.68 5.53 13.43
CA VAL A 70 -3.34 4.10 13.42
C VAL A 70 -2.10 3.83 14.27
N ARG A 71 -1.05 4.66 14.11
CA ARG A 71 0.18 4.60 14.90
C ARG A 71 -0.07 4.83 16.38
N ALA A 72 -0.90 5.81 16.72
CA ALA A 72 -1.26 6.11 18.11
C ALA A 72 -1.98 4.93 18.80
N ALA A 73 -2.67 4.09 18.04
CA ALA A 73 -3.30 2.86 18.53
C ALA A 73 -2.33 1.65 18.61
N GLY A 74 -1.04 1.83 18.32
CA GLY A 74 -0.02 0.77 18.38
C GLY A 74 0.02 -0.15 17.17
N LEU A 75 -0.72 0.17 16.11
CA LEU A 75 -0.72 -0.55 14.85
C LEU A 75 0.39 -0.02 13.92
N SER A 76 0.95 -0.90 13.10
CA SER A 76 2.01 -0.53 12.16
C SER A 76 1.47 0.07 10.86
N VAL A 77 2.28 0.87 10.19
CA VAL A 77 1.94 1.49 8.90
C VAL A 77 2.92 1.07 7.81
N MET A 78 2.38 0.48 6.75
CA MET A 78 3.12 0.20 5.51
C MET A 78 2.57 1.09 4.40
N VAL A 79 3.43 1.64 3.54
CA VAL A 79 3.01 2.45 2.40
C VAL A 79 3.70 1.98 1.12
N PHE A 80 2.92 1.76 0.07
CA PHE A 80 3.42 1.52 -1.29
C PHE A 80 3.22 2.80 -2.11
N THR A 81 4.28 3.25 -2.77
CA THR A 81 4.26 4.45 -3.61
C THR A 81 5.09 4.23 -4.86
N GLY A 82 4.68 4.84 -5.97
CA GLY A 82 5.47 4.85 -7.19
C GLY A 82 6.55 5.93 -7.21
N TYR A 83 6.54 6.88 -6.27
CA TYR A 83 7.67 7.80 -6.09
C TYR A 83 8.80 7.08 -5.36
N THR A 84 10.04 7.47 -5.65
CA THR A 84 11.19 7.12 -4.81
C THR A 84 11.21 7.98 -3.54
N LEU A 85 11.81 7.49 -2.46
CA LEU A 85 12.00 8.26 -1.24
C LEU A 85 12.74 9.59 -1.50
N ALA A 86 13.70 9.57 -2.44
CA ALA A 86 14.41 10.77 -2.86
C ALA A 86 13.47 11.78 -3.55
N GLU A 87 12.61 11.33 -4.47
CA GLU A 87 11.60 12.19 -5.10
C GLU A 87 10.64 12.77 -4.06
N LEU A 88 10.19 11.98 -3.07
CA LEU A 88 9.29 12.45 -2.02
C LEU A 88 9.94 13.55 -1.16
N ARG A 89 11.15 13.31 -0.65
CA ARG A 89 11.88 14.30 0.16
C ARG A 89 12.22 15.56 -0.62
N ALA A 90 12.54 15.43 -1.91
CA ALA A 90 12.84 16.57 -2.76
C ALA A 90 11.64 17.51 -2.97
N GLN A 91 10.40 17.08 -2.69
CA GLN A 91 9.23 17.96 -2.77
C GLN A 91 9.27 19.07 -1.71
N GLY A 92 9.99 18.88 -0.59
CA GLY A 92 10.06 19.86 0.50
C GLY A 92 8.70 20.20 1.11
N ARG A 93 7.72 19.31 0.97
CA ARG A 93 6.34 19.52 1.42
C ARG A 93 6.12 18.96 2.82
N GLU A 94 5.58 19.79 3.71
CA GLU A 94 5.31 19.41 5.09
C GLU A 94 4.37 18.21 5.21
N ASP A 95 3.32 18.15 4.39
CA ASP A 95 2.35 17.04 4.43
C ASP A 95 2.93 15.70 3.95
N VAL A 96 3.87 15.72 3.01
CA VAL A 96 4.62 14.54 2.57
C VAL A 96 5.54 14.04 3.69
N GLU A 97 6.31 14.93 4.30
CA GLU A 97 7.19 14.58 5.43
C GLU A 97 6.39 14.07 6.63
N ARG A 98 5.23 14.68 6.88
CA ARG A 98 4.30 14.26 7.93
C ARG A 98 3.77 12.85 7.69
N LEU A 99 3.41 12.51 6.45
CA LEU A 99 3.04 11.13 6.11
C LEU A 99 4.24 10.19 6.31
N LEU A 100 5.41 10.52 5.77
CA LEU A 100 6.63 9.71 5.90
C LEU A 100 6.98 9.42 7.36
N ALA A 101 6.81 10.39 8.26
CA ALA A 101 7.07 10.24 9.70
C ALA A 101 6.19 9.18 10.40
N THR A 102 5.07 8.79 9.79
CA THR A 102 4.17 7.75 10.34
C THR A 102 4.50 6.34 9.85
N VAL A 103 5.35 6.21 8.83
CA VAL A 103 5.59 4.95 8.12
C VAL A 103 6.60 4.08 8.88
N ASP A 104 6.31 2.78 9.01
CA ASP A 104 7.26 1.78 9.50
C ASP A 104 8.05 1.15 8.35
N LEU A 105 7.37 0.86 7.24
CA LEU A 105 7.96 0.30 6.03
C LEU A 105 7.38 1.00 4.79
N LEU A 106 8.25 1.62 4.01
CA LEU A 106 7.94 2.22 2.72
C LEU A 106 8.44 1.30 1.62
N VAL A 107 7.59 0.95 0.66
CA VAL A 107 8.01 0.35 -0.61
C VAL A 107 7.88 1.41 -1.70
N ASP A 108 9.02 1.81 -2.25
CA ASP A 108 9.11 2.94 -3.16
C ASP A 108 9.37 2.52 -4.61
N GLY A 109 9.18 3.46 -5.53
CA GLY A 109 9.52 3.31 -6.94
C GLY A 109 8.38 2.79 -7.83
N ARG A 110 8.36 3.31 -9.06
CA ARG A 110 7.39 2.98 -10.10
C ARG A 110 7.44 1.49 -10.43
N PHE A 111 6.30 0.92 -10.78
CA PHE A 111 6.25 -0.43 -11.32
C PHE A 111 6.92 -0.47 -12.71
N ASP A 112 7.84 -1.42 -12.88
CA ASP A 112 8.53 -1.69 -14.15
C ASP A 112 8.26 -3.13 -14.61
N LYS A 113 7.43 -3.27 -15.64
CA LYS A 113 7.04 -4.57 -16.21
C LYS A 113 8.21 -5.33 -16.85
N GLU A 114 9.28 -4.64 -17.24
CA GLU A 114 10.46 -5.27 -17.85
C GLU A 114 11.41 -5.84 -16.79
N GLN A 115 11.20 -5.51 -15.51
CA GLN A 115 12.02 -5.96 -14.40
C GLN A 115 11.18 -6.64 -13.31
N PRO A 116 10.47 -7.75 -13.61
CA PRO A 116 9.63 -8.41 -12.62
C PRO A 116 10.46 -8.90 -11.43
N GLU A 117 9.92 -8.73 -10.23
CA GLU A 117 10.49 -9.27 -8.99
C GLU A 117 9.84 -10.63 -8.66
N THR A 118 10.66 -11.61 -8.29
CA THR A 118 10.21 -13.00 -8.04
C THR A 118 10.73 -13.59 -6.72
N ALA A 119 11.69 -12.92 -6.07
CA ALA A 119 12.29 -13.37 -4.82
C ALA A 119 11.73 -12.61 -3.61
N ARG A 120 11.53 -11.29 -3.74
CA ARG A 120 11.01 -10.45 -2.65
C ARG A 120 9.49 -10.43 -2.65
N ARG A 121 8.88 -10.75 -1.51
CA ARG A 121 7.45 -10.70 -1.30
C ARG A 121 6.93 -9.26 -1.38
N TRP A 122 5.70 -9.10 -1.88
CA TRP A 122 4.96 -7.82 -2.00
C TRP A 122 5.54 -6.77 -2.95
N ILE A 123 6.75 -6.94 -3.48
CA ILE A 123 7.36 -6.04 -4.46
C ILE A 123 7.03 -6.50 -5.87
N GLY A 124 6.59 -5.59 -6.74
CA GLY A 124 6.22 -5.88 -8.13
C GLY A 124 7.40 -5.93 -9.11
N SER A 125 8.41 -5.08 -8.91
CA SER A 125 9.55 -4.96 -9.82
C SER A 125 10.88 -4.70 -9.11
N ARG A 126 11.98 -5.14 -9.72
CA ARG A 126 13.32 -5.18 -9.10
C ARG A 126 13.86 -3.80 -8.72
N ASN A 127 13.44 -2.75 -9.43
CA ASN A 127 13.81 -1.36 -9.19
C ASN A 127 13.19 -0.76 -7.91
N GLN A 128 12.19 -1.42 -7.32
CA GLN A 128 11.52 -0.94 -6.11
C GLN A 128 12.33 -1.29 -4.86
N VAL A 129 12.34 -0.38 -3.87
CA VAL A 129 13.15 -0.51 -2.66
C VAL A 129 12.27 -0.48 -1.41
N MET A 130 12.59 -1.37 -0.46
CA MET A 130 12.01 -1.37 0.88
C MET A 130 12.86 -0.50 1.80
N HIS A 131 12.25 0.52 2.41
CA HIS A 131 12.87 1.36 3.42
C HIS A 131 12.23 1.12 4.78
N PHE A 132 13.06 0.72 5.75
CA PHE A 132 12.65 0.38 7.10
C PHE A 132 12.89 1.59 8.01
N PHE A 133 11.84 2.34 8.32
CA PHE A 133 11.93 3.61 9.05
C PHE A 133 11.97 3.41 10.57
N THR A 134 11.48 2.27 11.04
CA THR A 134 11.48 1.92 12.46
C THR A 134 11.96 0.48 12.64
N ALA A 135 12.24 0.10 13.89
CA ALA A 135 12.55 -1.28 14.26
C ALA A 135 11.30 -2.21 14.27
N ARG A 136 10.14 -1.76 13.79
CA ARG A 136 8.91 -2.57 13.75
C ARG A 136 9.08 -3.79 12.84
N TYR A 137 9.89 -3.68 11.79
CA TYR A 137 10.24 -4.79 10.91
C TYR A 137 11.75 -4.86 10.73
N ALA A 138 12.28 -6.08 10.76
CA ALA A 138 13.69 -6.33 10.51
C ALA A 138 13.90 -6.61 9.00
N PRO A 139 14.88 -5.99 8.33
CA PRO A 139 15.12 -6.21 6.90
C PRO A 139 15.41 -7.67 6.51
N ASP A 140 15.92 -8.47 7.45
CA ASP A 140 16.25 -9.88 7.30
C ASP A 140 15.12 -10.83 7.75
N ASP A 141 13.95 -10.30 8.10
CA ASP A 141 12.79 -11.12 8.43
C ASP A 141 12.40 -11.99 7.22
N ALA A 142 12.35 -13.31 7.45
CA ALA A 142 12.04 -14.29 6.42
C ALA A 142 10.67 -14.07 5.75
N CYS A 143 9.76 -13.30 6.37
CA CYS A 143 8.48 -12.96 5.78
C CYS A 143 8.60 -12.19 4.46
N PHE A 144 9.69 -11.43 4.26
CA PHE A 144 9.97 -10.67 3.04
C PHE A 144 10.48 -11.51 1.88
N THR A 145 10.87 -12.76 2.13
CA THR A 145 11.27 -13.75 1.12
C THR A 145 10.34 -14.96 1.09
N ALA A 146 9.29 -14.95 1.91
CA ALA A 146 8.28 -16.00 1.91
C ALA A 146 7.48 -15.97 0.60
N PRO A 147 6.95 -17.12 0.14
CA PRO A 147 6.09 -17.16 -1.04
C PRO A 147 4.92 -16.18 -0.95
N ASN A 148 4.59 -15.55 -2.07
CA ASN A 148 3.38 -14.75 -2.17
C ASN A 148 2.15 -15.63 -1.91
N THR A 149 1.20 -15.08 -1.14
CA THR A 149 -0.04 -15.76 -0.78
C THR A 149 -1.21 -15.05 -1.45
N ALA A 150 -2.28 -15.79 -1.73
CA ALA A 150 -3.56 -15.21 -2.06
C ALA A 150 -4.62 -15.71 -1.09
N GLU A 151 -5.58 -14.83 -0.85
CA GLU A 151 -6.72 -15.06 0.02
C GLU A 151 -7.97 -15.06 -0.85
N VAL A 152 -8.76 -16.13 -0.74
CA VAL A 152 -9.95 -16.34 -1.55
C VAL A 152 -11.15 -16.42 -0.63
N HIS A 153 -12.06 -15.46 -0.75
CA HIS A 153 -13.30 -15.37 0.01
C HIS A 153 -14.50 -15.60 -0.90
N PHE A 154 -15.49 -16.35 -0.42
CA PHE A 154 -16.78 -16.46 -1.09
C PHE A 154 -17.84 -15.75 -0.26
N VAL A 155 -18.29 -14.58 -0.72
CA VAL A 155 -19.20 -13.69 0.01
C VAL A 155 -20.42 -13.39 -0.85
N GLY A 156 -21.60 -13.81 -0.40
CA GLY A 156 -22.87 -13.48 -1.07
C GLY A 156 -22.95 -13.96 -2.53
N GLY A 157 -22.38 -15.12 -2.86
CA GLY A 157 -22.36 -15.63 -4.23
C GLY A 157 -21.23 -15.09 -5.11
N ARG A 158 -20.35 -14.24 -4.57
CA ARG A 158 -19.22 -13.65 -5.29
C ARG A 158 -17.89 -14.17 -4.75
N LEU A 159 -16.97 -14.46 -5.66
CA LEU A 159 -15.58 -14.77 -5.34
C LEU A 159 -14.79 -13.47 -5.23
N VAL A 160 -14.14 -13.25 -4.09
CA VAL A 160 -13.22 -12.13 -3.83
C VAL A 160 -11.83 -12.72 -3.64
N ILE A 161 -10.88 -12.30 -4.49
CA ILE A 161 -9.50 -12.77 -4.44
C ILE A 161 -8.60 -11.58 -4.11
N ASN A 162 -7.92 -11.65 -2.97
CA ASN A 162 -6.88 -10.71 -2.58
C ASN A 162 -5.51 -11.38 -2.71
N GLY A 163 -4.47 -10.61 -3.07
CA GLY A 163 -3.11 -11.12 -3.14
C GLY A 163 -2.44 -10.83 -4.49
N TRP A 164 -1.53 -11.71 -4.89
CA TRP A 164 -0.67 -11.46 -6.04
C TRP A 164 -1.44 -11.45 -7.37
N PRO A 165 -1.32 -10.41 -8.23
CA PRO A 165 -2.14 -10.25 -9.43
C PRO A 165 -2.11 -11.44 -10.39
N ALA A 166 -0.95 -12.06 -10.59
CA ALA A 166 -0.82 -13.20 -11.51
C ALA A 166 -1.64 -14.43 -11.08
N LEU A 167 -2.02 -14.53 -9.79
CA LEU A 167 -2.94 -15.58 -9.34
C LEU A 167 -4.40 -15.17 -9.57
N ALA A 168 -4.74 -13.89 -9.36
CA ALA A 168 -6.08 -13.38 -9.61
C ALA A 168 -6.46 -13.52 -11.10
N ASP A 169 -5.55 -13.23 -12.02
CA ASP A 169 -5.80 -13.34 -13.47
C ASP A 169 -6.04 -14.78 -13.93
N ARG A 170 -5.46 -15.78 -13.23
CA ARG A 170 -5.68 -17.21 -13.52
C ARG A 170 -7.00 -17.74 -12.98
N LEU A 171 -7.62 -17.02 -12.06
CA LEU A 171 -8.81 -17.44 -11.31
C LEU A 171 -10.05 -16.60 -11.65
N ARG A 172 -9.89 -15.51 -12.40
CA ARG A 172 -11.01 -14.76 -12.99
C ARG A 172 -11.53 -15.56 -14.19
N PRO A 173 -12.84 -15.91 -14.22
CA PRO A 173 -13.44 -16.68 -15.31
C PRO A 173 -13.48 -15.92 -16.64
#